data_AF-A0A8S1EKE6-F1
#
_entry.id   AF-A0A8S1EKE6-F1
#
_cell.length_a   1.000
_cell.length_b   1.000
_cell.length_c   1.000
_cell.angle_alpha   90.00
_cell.angle_beta   90.00
_cell.angle_gamma   90.00
#
_symmetry.space_group_name_H-M   'P 1'
#
loop_
_entity.id
_entity.type
_entity.pdbx_description
1 polymer ?
#
loop_
_entity_poly.entity_id
_entity_poly.type
_entity_poly.pdbx_seq_one_letter_code
_entity_poly.pdbx_strand_id
1 'polypeptide(L)'
;MFSTRFTVLIVLLAIVAVTLVHSRNIQYEFDDASAEAFRYPQWAEMPHKRVPSAGDMMVRFANHIFELVAFYGMARTLQRIPTIYITSKRGAQRLEYVEQVMPGLIMKFKVEFDTIPRQAENLEFGANCCQYYNIDGYLGRSIPVLRLTGKYHQSFKYFEKYKDEILNFVAGPKQFKTLPMSSSSNFISCIHVRRADFVSPNRHSTDFTRAAWKAFTRAAWKAIRQHSAAREYLTVATHFILMVTVEALESHVSNSAKPAPLNTTIWISGNSPTDDLIYSRYNCDSLLITAPSSTFGWWLGYISKGQTVYYMDIQQTNDEVYKTGEMIVDDFFPSRWFKMQYNNGEIVIRI
;
A
#
# COMPACT_ATOMS: atom_id res chain seq x y z
N MET A 1 15.14 -52.70 11.64
CA MET A 1 14.74 -51.97 10.41
C MET A 1 13.36 -51.37 10.64
N PHE A 2 13.28 -50.07 10.92
CA PHE A 2 11.99 -49.41 11.07
C PHE A 2 11.32 -49.27 9.70
N SER A 3 10.06 -49.71 9.61
CA SER A 3 9.24 -49.65 8.41
C SER A 3 9.14 -48.21 7.90
N THR A 4 9.20 -48.02 6.59
CA THR A 4 9.11 -46.73 5.88
C THR A 4 7.88 -45.92 6.32
N ARG A 5 6.81 -46.58 6.77
CA ARG A 5 5.60 -45.94 7.31
C ARG A 5 5.82 -45.26 8.65
N PHE A 6 6.72 -45.80 9.48
CA PHE A 6 7.04 -45.25 10.80
C PHE A 6 7.88 -43.96 10.67
N THR A 7 8.80 -43.91 9.71
CA THR A 7 9.61 -42.72 9.41
C THR A 7 8.74 -41.57 8.89
N VAL A 8 7.77 -41.86 8.02
CA VAL A 8 6.83 -40.83 7.49
C VAL A 8 5.96 -40.25 8.61
N LEU A 9 5.50 -41.08 9.55
CA LEU A 9 4.68 -40.62 10.67
C LEU A 9 5.47 -39.67 11.60
N ILE A 10 6.73 -39.98 11.87
CA ILE A 10 7.61 -39.14 12.69
C ILE A 10 7.87 -37.79 12.03
N VAL A 11 8.09 -37.76 10.71
CA VAL A 11 8.29 -36.51 9.96
C VAL A 11 7.03 -35.65 9.97
N LEU A 12 5.84 -36.24 9.80
CA LEU A 12 4.58 -35.49 9.86
C LEU A 12 4.33 -34.92 11.27
N LEU A 13 4.59 -35.70 12.32
CA LEU A 13 4.47 -35.24 13.70
C LEU A 13 5.47 -34.11 14.02
N ALA A 14 6.68 -34.15 13.47
CA ALA A 14 7.65 -33.08 13.60
C ALA A 14 7.21 -31.79 12.88
N ILE A 15 6.63 -31.90 11.68
CA ILE A 15 6.10 -30.74 10.93
C ILE A 15 4.92 -30.10 11.68
N VAL A 16 4.02 -30.92 12.24
CA VAL A 16 2.89 -30.42 13.07
C VAL A 16 3.40 -29.78 14.36
N ALA A 17 4.41 -30.35 15.01
CA ALA A 17 5.01 -29.75 16.20
C ALA A 17 5.70 -28.41 15.88
N VAL A 18 6.45 -28.32 14.78
CA VAL A 18 7.10 -27.08 14.34
C VAL A 18 6.06 -26.01 14.00
N THR A 19 4.98 -26.36 13.31
CA THR A 19 3.90 -25.40 12.98
C THR A 19 3.11 -24.96 14.22
N LEU A 20 2.90 -25.84 15.21
CA LEU A 20 2.29 -25.49 16.50
C LEU A 20 3.21 -24.60 17.36
N VAL A 21 4.52 -24.83 17.34
CA VAL A 21 5.51 -23.97 18.00
C VAL A 21 5.62 -22.61 17.29
N HIS A 22 5.56 -22.57 15.95
CA HIS A 22 5.57 -21.32 15.19
C HIS A 22 4.29 -20.50 15.39
N SER A 23 3.13 -21.17 15.55
CA SER A 23 1.86 -20.50 15.86
C SER A 23 1.74 -20.08 17.33
N ARG A 24 2.39 -20.78 18.27
CA ARG A 24 2.52 -20.34 19.68
C ARG A 24 3.56 -19.23 19.87
N ASN A 25 4.64 -19.18 19.09
CA ASN A 25 5.62 -18.08 19.12
C ASN A 25 5.09 -16.77 18.49
N ILE A 26 3.86 -16.75 17.98
CA ILE A 26 3.14 -15.52 17.60
C ILE A 26 2.36 -14.92 18.80
N GLN A 27 2.31 -15.62 19.94
CA GLN A 27 1.85 -15.05 21.20
C GLN A 27 3.03 -14.31 21.84
N TYR A 28 3.15 -13.02 21.48
CA TYR A 28 4.08 -12.09 22.11
C TYR A 28 3.79 -12.00 23.62
N GLU A 29 4.71 -12.57 24.39
CA GLU A 29 5.00 -12.25 25.78
C GLU A 29 5.55 -10.83 25.80
N PHE A 30 4.79 -9.81 26.24
CA PHE A 30 5.38 -8.51 26.58
C PHE A 30 4.58 -7.78 27.66
N ASP A 31 5.34 -7.46 28.70
CA ASP A 31 4.99 -6.87 29.98
C ASP A 31 4.34 -5.48 29.93
N ASP A 32 3.67 -5.19 31.05
CA ASP A 32 2.78 -4.08 31.45
C ASP A 32 3.33 -2.64 31.40
N ALA A 33 4.34 -2.31 30.58
CA ALA A 33 5.08 -1.04 30.73
C ALA A 33 4.69 0.13 29.78
N SER A 34 3.63 0.06 28.97
CA SER A 34 3.40 1.08 27.90
C SER A 34 2.28 2.11 28.13
N ALA A 35 1.62 2.11 29.29
CA ALA A 35 0.47 3.00 29.52
C ALA A 35 0.83 4.49 29.77
N GLU A 36 2.10 4.84 30.01
CA GLU A 36 2.48 6.21 30.42
C GLU A 36 3.02 7.12 29.29
N ALA A 37 3.10 6.66 28.04
CA ALA A 37 3.85 7.40 27.01
C ALA A 37 3.07 8.46 26.19
N PHE A 38 1.78 8.71 26.43
CA PHE A 38 0.98 9.53 25.50
C PHE A 38 0.45 10.83 26.13
N ARG A 39 1.25 11.89 26.05
CA ARG A 39 0.77 13.28 26.14
C ARG A 39 1.39 14.10 25.01
N TYR A 40 0.59 14.43 23.99
CA TYR A 40 0.92 15.49 23.04
C TYR A 40 0.43 16.83 23.61
N PRO A 41 1.31 17.83 23.86
CA PRO A 41 0.89 19.12 24.39
C PRO A 41 0.27 20.02 23.31
N GLN A 42 -0.81 20.68 23.72
CA GLN A 42 -1.26 22.03 23.32
C GLN A 42 -1.62 22.29 21.85
N TRP A 43 -2.93 22.30 21.59
CA TRP A 43 -3.53 23.09 20.51
C TRP A 43 -4.51 24.08 21.15
N ALA A 44 -4.12 25.35 21.15
CA ALA A 44 -4.94 26.45 21.64
C ALA A 44 -6.17 26.70 20.75
N GLU A 45 -7.15 27.32 21.37
CA GLU A 45 -8.54 27.56 20.97
C GLU A 45 -8.74 27.97 19.49
N MET A 46 -9.40 27.10 18.74
CA MET A 46 -10.10 27.44 17.49
C MET A 46 -11.51 26.85 17.55
N PRO A 47 -12.55 27.54 17.03
CA PRO A 47 -13.93 27.11 17.16
C PRO A 47 -14.14 25.72 16.55
N HIS A 48 -14.48 24.76 17.40
CA HIS A 48 -14.34 23.33 17.13
C HIS A 48 -15.41 22.81 16.15
N LYS A 49 -14.97 22.40 14.95
CA LYS A 49 -15.73 21.56 14.02
C LYS A 49 -14.97 20.24 13.85
N ARG A 50 -15.55 19.09 14.24
CA ARG A 50 -14.84 17.79 14.28
C ARG A 50 -15.33 16.81 13.22
N VAL A 51 -14.45 15.90 12.78
CA VAL A 51 -14.79 14.73 11.95
C VAL A 51 -14.30 13.47 12.69
N PRO A 52 -15.18 12.65 13.31
CA PRO A 52 -14.77 11.41 13.95
C PRO A 52 -14.53 10.28 12.94
N SER A 53 -13.44 9.55 13.16
CA SER A 53 -13.21 8.20 12.64
C SER A 53 -14.22 7.23 13.25
N ALA A 54 -14.94 6.46 12.43
CA ALA A 54 -15.73 5.35 12.92
C ALA A 54 -14.82 4.27 13.55
N GLY A 55 -15.30 3.66 14.63
CA GLY A 55 -14.62 2.62 15.40
C GLY A 55 -14.51 1.27 14.68
N ASP A 56 -13.62 0.44 15.22
CA ASP A 56 -13.21 -0.89 14.73
C ASP A 56 -12.62 -0.94 13.31
N MET A 57 -11.53 -0.21 13.08
CA MET A 57 -10.16 -0.78 13.09
C MET A 57 -9.84 -1.99 12.17
N MET A 58 -10.77 -2.79 11.67
CA MET A 58 -10.64 -4.24 11.40
C MET A 58 -9.87 -4.69 10.14
N VAL A 59 -8.87 -3.96 9.62
CA VAL A 59 -8.32 -4.25 8.27
C VAL A 59 -6.80 -4.12 8.15
N ARG A 60 -6.24 -4.58 7.01
CA ARG A 60 -4.81 -4.59 6.68
C ARG A 60 -4.23 -3.16 6.67
N PHE A 61 -3.01 -3.02 7.18
CA PHE A 61 -2.24 -1.78 7.37
C PHE A 61 -2.43 -0.68 6.30
N ALA A 62 -2.28 -1.01 5.01
CA ALA A 62 -2.40 -0.03 3.93
C ALA A 62 -3.82 0.55 3.74
N ASN A 63 -4.87 -0.16 4.17
CA ASN A 63 -6.24 0.37 4.15
C ASN A 63 -6.41 1.47 5.22
N HIS A 64 -5.70 1.35 6.36
CA HIS A 64 -5.73 2.39 7.40
C HIS A 64 -5.06 3.67 6.96
N ILE A 65 -3.95 3.57 6.21
CA ILE A 65 -3.33 4.76 5.62
C ILE A 65 -4.31 5.45 4.67
N PHE A 66 -5.04 4.69 3.85
CA PHE A 66 -6.10 5.23 2.99
C PHE A 66 -7.16 6.00 3.75
N GLU A 67 -7.71 5.38 4.78
CA GLU A 67 -8.77 5.96 5.59
C GLU A 67 -8.29 7.26 6.27
N LEU A 68 -7.12 7.25 6.90
CA LEU A 68 -6.59 8.42 7.60
C LEU A 68 -6.19 9.53 6.62
N VAL A 69 -5.57 9.23 5.48
CA VAL A 69 -5.22 10.27 4.52
C VAL A 69 -6.48 10.86 3.86
N ALA A 70 -7.50 10.05 3.57
CA ALA A 70 -8.78 10.53 3.08
C ALA A 70 -9.48 11.41 4.13
N PHE A 71 -9.49 11.02 5.40
CA PHE A 71 -10.02 11.83 6.49
C PHE A 71 -9.30 13.16 6.64
N TYR A 72 -7.97 13.16 6.55
CA TYR A 72 -7.19 14.39 6.55
C TYR A 72 -7.61 15.30 5.38
N GLY A 73 -7.68 14.76 4.15
CA GLY A 73 -8.06 15.53 2.97
C GLY A 73 -9.50 16.07 3.05
N MET A 74 -10.45 15.27 3.53
CA MET A 74 -11.83 15.69 3.75
C MET A 74 -11.93 16.77 4.84
N ALA A 75 -11.27 16.58 5.98
CA ALA A 75 -11.27 17.56 7.06
C ALA A 75 -10.65 18.90 6.63
N ARG A 76 -9.54 18.87 5.89
CA ARG A 76 -8.93 20.06 5.26
C ARG A 76 -9.91 20.77 4.34
N THR A 77 -10.62 20.01 3.51
CA THR A 77 -11.63 20.55 2.57
C THR A 77 -12.80 21.20 3.29
N LEU A 78 -13.28 20.59 4.37
CA LEU A 78 -14.42 21.08 5.15
C LEU A 78 -14.04 22.13 6.20
N GLN A 79 -12.75 22.48 6.30
CA GLN A 79 -12.20 23.36 7.34
C GLN A 79 -12.55 22.85 8.76
N ARG A 80 -12.28 21.57 8.99
CA ARG A 80 -12.56 20.85 10.25
C ARG A 80 -11.28 20.25 10.82
N ILE A 81 -11.32 19.98 12.12
CA ILE A 81 -10.28 19.25 12.83
C ILE A 81 -10.55 17.75 12.64
N PRO A 82 -9.65 17.00 12.00
CA PRO A 82 -9.80 15.56 11.91
C PRO A 82 -9.54 14.94 13.29
N THR A 83 -10.40 14.01 13.73
CA THR A 83 -10.35 13.44 15.08
C THR A 83 -10.46 11.91 15.03
N ILE A 84 -9.56 11.22 15.72
CA ILE A 84 -9.59 9.75 15.89
C ILE A 84 -10.11 9.46 17.29
N TYR A 85 -11.13 8.62 17.38
CA TYR A 85 -11.64 8.08 18.63
C TYR A 85 -11.14 6.64 18.79
N ILE A 86 -10.36 6.39 19.84
CA ILE A 86 -9.76 5.08 20.13
C ILE A 86 -10.48 4.47 21.33
N THR A 87 -11.23 3.41 21.08
CA THR A 87 -11.99 2.69 22.12
C THR A 87 -11.35 1.35 22.52
N SER A 88 -10.22 0.96 21.91
CA SER A 88 -9.55 -0.32 22.19
C SER A 88 -8.03 -0.25 22.01
N LYS A 89 -7.31 -1.10 22.76
CA LYS A 89 -5.85 -1.29 22.61
C LYS A 89 -5.46 -1.68 21.18
N ARG A 90 -6.29 -2.49 20.53
CA ARG A 90 -6.08 -2.91 19.14
C ARG A 90 -6.21 -1.74 18.15
N GLY A 91 -7.03 -0.73 18.46
CA GLY A 91 -7.09 0.52 17.69
C GLY A 91 -5.81 1.33 17.84
N ALA A 92 -5.33 1.51 19.07
CA ALA A 92 -4.09 2.22 19.37
C ALA A 92 -2.88 1.61 18.63
N GLN A 93 -2.69 0.29 18.72
CA GLN A 93 -1.59 -0.41 18.04
C GLN A 93 -1.61 -0.25 16.51
N ARG A 94 -2.79 -0.13 15.89
CA ARG A 94 -2.88 0.09 14.44
C ARG A 94 -2.45 1.50 14.05
N LEU A 95 -2.72 2.48 14.92
CA LEU A 95 -2.25 3.84 14.74
C LEU A 95 -0.72 3.90 14.79
N GLU A 96 -0.07 3.14 15.67
CA GLU A 96 1.39 3.04 15.76
C GLU A 96 2.03 2.59 14.44
N TYR A 97 1.45 1.63 13.72
CA TYR A 97 1.97 1.23 12.40
C TYR A 97 1.91 2.37 11.38
N VAL A 98 0.83 3.16 11.40
CA VAL A 98 0.72 4.35 10.53
C VAL A 98 1.70 5.42 10.97
N GLU A 99 1.87 5.64 12.26
CA GLU A 99 2.83 6.60 12.83
C GLU A 99 4.27 6.25 12.44
N GLN A 100 4.63 4.96 12.37
CA GLN A 100 5.96 4.53 11.90
C GLN A 100 6.26 4.95 10.46
N VAL A 101 5.24 5.04 9.60
CA VAL A 101 5.42 5.37 8.17
C VAL A 101 5.08 6.82 7.87
N MET A 102 4.04 7.38 8.47
CA MET A 102 3.55 8.74 8.25
C MET A 102 3.34 9.48 9.59
N PRO A 103 4.39 9.70 10.39
CA PRO A 103 4.26 10.38 11.68
C PRO A 103 3.66 11.79 11.53
N GLY A 104 4.03 12.49 10.45
CA GLY A 104 3.50 13.83 10.17
C GLY A 104 1.99 13.86 9.93
N LEU A 105 1.39 12.75 9.48
CA LEU A 105 -0.05 12.61 9.27
C LEU A 105 -0.74 12.53 10.63
N ILE A 106 -0.25 11.68 11.54
CA ILE A 106 -0.85 11.46 12.86
C ILE A 106 -0.85 12.75 13.67
N MET A 107 0.19 13.57 13.55
CA MET A 107 0.26 14.90 14.18
C MET A 107 -0.84 15.88 13.72
N LYS A 108 -1.56 15.60 12.63
CA LYS A 108 -2.69 16.43 12.18
C LYS A 108 -4.01 16.06 12.82
N PHE A 109 -4.08 14.90 13.49
CA PHE A 109 -5.29 14.42 14.13
C PHE A 109 -5.33 14.78 15.60
N LYS A 110 -6.52 15.15 16.08
CA LYS A 110 -6.84 15.05 17.50
C LYS A 110 -7.11 13.59 17.84
N VAL A 111 -6.39 13.00 18.78
CA VAL A 111 -6.64 11.63 19.24
C VAL A 111 -7.33 11.66 20.59
N GLU A 112 -8.47 10.98 20.70
CA GLU A 112 -9.32 10.92 21.89
C GLU A 112 -9.48 9.45 22.30
N PHE A 113 -9.21 9.11 23.56
CA PHE A 113 -9.43 7.76 24.10
C PHE A 113 -10.84 7.65 24.69
N ASP A 114 -11.84 7.82 23.83
CA ASP A 114 -13.25 7.86 24.20
C ASP A 114 -14.12 7.34 23.05
N THR A 115 -15.42 7.23 23.30
CA THR A 115 -16.46 6.99 22.31
C THR A 115 -16.83 8.26 21.54
N ILE A 116 -17.39 8.08 20.35
CA ILE A 116 -17.88 9.19 19.54
C ILE A 116 -19.06 9.86 20.27
N PRO A 117 -19.12 11.20 20.38
CA PRO A 117 -20.21 11.90 21.04
C PRO A 117 -21.58 11.56 20.44
N ARG A 118 -22.60 11.42 21.29
CA ARG A 118 -23.96 11.05 20.86
C ARG A 118 -24.60 12.09 19.92
N GLN A 119 -24.23 13.36 20.05
CA GLN A 119 -24.68 14.44 19.18
C GLN A 119 -23.98 14.50 17.80
N ALA A 120 -23.18 13.49 17.44
CA ALA A 120 -22.57 13.42 16.12
C ALA A 120 -23.63 13.14 15.04
N GLU A 121 -23.61 13.94 13.98
CA GLU A 121 -24.45 13.70 12.80
C GLU A 121 -23.74 12.73 11.87
N ASN A 122 -24.44 11.69 11.42
CA ASN A 122 -23.90 10.71 10.49
C ASN A 122 -23.96 11.25 9.07
N LEU A 123 -22.83 11.22 8.39
CA LEU A 123 -22.69 11.41 6.96
C LEU A 123 -22.59 10.06 6.28
N GLU A 124 -23.73 9.61 5.77
CA GLU A 124 -23.81 8.34 5.06
C GLU A 124 -23.37 8.51 3.60
N PHE A 125 -22.09 8.20 3.36
CA PHE A 125 -21.53 8.04 2.02
C PHE A 125 -20.40 7.03 2.07
N GLY A 126 -20.05 6.41 0.93
CA GLY A 126 -18.99 5.40 0.89
C GLY A 126 -19.45 4.03 1.40
N ALA A 127 -20.65 3.59 1.00
CA ALA A 127 -21.08 2.20 1.20
C ALA A 127 -20.09 1.21 0.57
N ASN A 128 -19.55 1.60 -0.58
CA ASN A 128 -18.52 0.88 -1.31
C ASN A 128 -17.13 1.44 -0.97
N CYS A 129 -16.11 0.58 -0.97
CA CYS A 129 -14.77 0.94 -0.50
C CYS A 129 -14.09 2.04 -1.32
N CYS A 130 -14.35 2.07 -2.62
CA CYS A 130 -13.40 2.55 -3.61
C CYS A 130 -14.10 3.46 -4.64
N GLN A 131 -14.94 4.36 -4.13
CA GLN A 131 -15.72 5.33 -4.90
C GLN A 131 -15.64 6.72 -4.25
N TYR A 132 -15.62 7.75 -5.08
CA TYR A 132 -15.59 9.13 -4.64
C TYR A 132 -16.99 9.67 -4.43
N TYR A 133 -17.17 10.38 -3.31
CA TYR A 133 -18.38 11.11 -3.00
C TYR A 133 -18.01 12.57 -2.79
N ASN A 134 -18.71 13.46 -3.48
CA ASN A 134 -18.48 14.90 -3.33
C ASN A 134 -18.99 15.36 -1.95
N ILE A 135 -18.09 15.96 -1.17
CA ILE A 135 -18.36 16.45 0.19
C ILE A 135 -18.48 17.98 0.27
N ASP A 136 -18.33 18.72 -0.83
CA ASP A 136 -18.29 20.19 -0.83
C ASP A 136 -19.59 20.80 -0.28
N GLY A 137 -20.73 20.12 -0.47
CA GLY A 137 -22.02 20.51 0.10
C GLY A 137 -22.11 20.53 1.63
N TYR A 138 -21.07 20.04 2.33
CA TYR A 138 -20.96 20.08 3.79
C TYR A 138 -20.04 21.20 4.30
N LEU A 139 -19.40 21.94 3.40
CA LEU A 139 -18.62 23.12 3.75
C LEU A 139 -19.53 24.17 4.40
N GLY A 140 -19.05 24.81 5.46
CA GLY A 140 -19.80 25.87 6.15
C GLY A 140 -20.95 25.40 7.06
N ARG A 141 -21.43 24.15 6.96
CA ARG A 141 -22.51 23.65 7.82
C ARG A 141 -22.15 23.74 9.32
N SER A 142 -23.07 24.23 10.14
CA SER A 142 -22.92 24.42 11.59
C SER A 142 -23.15 23.15 12.41
N ILE A 143 -22.70 22.01 11.89
CA ILE A 143 -22.76 20.72 12.59
C ILE A 143 -21.52 20.60 13.49
N PRO A 144 -21.66 20.40 14.82
CA PRO A 144 -20.51 20.33 15.73
C PRO A 144 -19.56 19.16 15.43
N VAL A 145 -20.13 17.98 15.19
CA VAL A 145 -19.40 16.72 14.96
C VAL A 145 -20.02 15.99 13.76
N LEU A 146 -19.23 15.79 12.70
CA LEU A 146 -19.66 15.16 11.46
C LEU A 146 -19.03 13.78 11.30
N ARG A 147 -19.76 12.71 11.61
CA ARG A 147 -19.27 11.34 11.56
C ARG A 147 -19.37 10.76 10.16
N LEU A 148 -18.24 10.34 9.60
CA LEU A 148 -18.23 9.62 8.32
C LEU A 148 -18.45 8.13 8.61
N THR A 149 -19.49 7.54 8.03
CA THR A 149 -19.88 6.13 8.29
C THR A 149 -19.44 5.16 7.18
N GLY A 150 -18.80 5.68 6.12
CA GLY A 150 -18.31 4.89 4.99
C GLY A 150 -17.14 3.97 5.32
N LYS A 151 -16.80 3.09 4.38
CA LYS A 151 -15.70 2.11 4.51
C LYS A 151 -14.47 2.57 3.74
N TYR A 152 -13.32 2.67 4.43
CA TYR A 152 -11.96 2.94 3.92
C TYR A 152 -11.73 4.24 3.13
N HIS A 153 -12.73 4.78 2.45
CA HIS A 153 -12.64 5.99 1.65
C HIS A 153 -11.48 5.95 0.63
N GLN A 154 -11.34 4.83 -0.09
CA GLN A 154 -10.23 4.57 -1.02
C GLN A 154 -10.42 5.31 -2.35
N SER A 155 -10.45 6.64 -2.29
CA SER A 155 -10.35 7.49 -3.46
C SER A 155 -9.28 8.56 -3.25
N PHE A 156 -8.38 8.66 -4.22
CA PHE A 156 -7.33 9.68 -4.20
C PHE A 156 -7.92 11.10 -4.27
N LYS A 157 -9.11 11.26 -4.84
CA LYS A 157 -9.80 12.55 -5.02
C LYS A 157 -10.08 13.27 -3.70
N TYR A 158 -10.17 12.56 -2.57
CA TYR A 158 -10.30 13.19 -1.26
C TYR A 158 -9.07 14.01 -0.84
N PHE A 159 -7.90 13.68 -1.38
CA PHE A 159 -6.63 14.16 -0.84
C PHE A 159 -5.57 14.55 -1.88
N GLU A 160 -5.80 14.35 -3.18
CA GLU A 160 -4.85 14.66 -4.25
C GLU A 160 -4.40 16.13 -4.24
N LYS A 161 -5.30 17.08 -3.93
CA LYS A 161 -4.94 18.50 -3.82
C LYS A 161 -3.96 18.82 -2.67
N TYR A 162 -3.76 17.90 -1.73
CA TYR A 162 -2.81 18.00 -0.62
C TYR A 162 -1.64 17.02 -0.77
N LYS A 163 -1.40 16.51 -1.99
CA LYS A 163 -0.39 15.50 -2.28
C LYS A 163 0.98 15.86 -1.69
N ASP A 164 1.45 17.09 -1.89
CA ASP A 164 2.79 17.49 -1.41
C ASP A 164 2.88 17.46 0.13
N GLU A 165 1.82 17.85 0.83
CA GLU A 165 1.75 17.72 2.29
C GLU A 165 1.81 16.24 2.71
N ILE A 166 1.05 15.38 2.05
CA ILE A 166 0.98 13.94 2.33
C ILE A 166 2.34 13.27 2.10
N LEU A 167 3.03 13.63 1.02
CA LEU A 167 4.37 13.12 0.73
C LEU A 167 5.40 13.55 1.78
N ASN A 168 5.19 14.69 2.44
CA ASN A 168 6.03 15.19 3.52
C ASN A 168 5.65 14.63 4.91
N PHE A 169 4.52 13.95 5.02
CA PHE A 169 4.16 13.25 6.25
C PHE A 169 4.91 11.93 6.42
N VAL A 170 5.42 11.36 5.33
CA VAL A 170 6.20 10.11 5.36
C VAL A 170 7.47 10.32 6.21
N ALA A 171 7.80 9.34 7.04
CA ALA A 171 9.00 9.32 7.86
C ALA A 171 10.25 9.58 7.01
N GLY A 172 11.29 10.14 7.61
CA GLY A 172 12.55 10.45 6.94
C GLY A 172 13.22 9.24 6.29
N PRO A 173 14.18 9.46 5.37
CA PRO A 173 14.89 8.38 4.72
C PRO A 173 15.65 7.51 5.73
N LYS A 174 15.62 6.19 5.51
CA LYS A 174 16.38 5.20 6.29
C LYS A 174 17.49 4.59 5.42
N GLN A 175 18.54 4.08 6.06
CA GLN A 175 19.52 3.25 5.38
C GLN A 175 19.05 1.80 5.33
N PHE A 176 18.92 1.26 4.12
CA PHE A 176 18.53 -0.13 3.89
C PHE A 176 19.75 -0.94 3.49
N LYS A 177 20.31 -1.74 4.41
CA LYS A 177 21.60 -2.43 4.21
C LYS A 177 21.61 -3.39 3.01
N THR A 178 20.46 -3.91 2.62
CA THR A 178 20.31 -4.98 1.63
C THR A 178 19.71 -4.52 0.32
N LEU A 179 19.28 -3.26 0.20
CA LEU A 179 18.66 -2.73 -1.00
C LEU A 179 19.47 -1.57 -1.57
N PRO A 180 19.54 -1.43 -2.90
CA PRO A 180 20.21 -0.29 -3.51
C PRO A 180 19.50 1.01 -3.14
N MET A 181 20.24 2.11 -3.06
CA MET A 181 19.65 3.44 -2.89
C MET A 181 19.68 4.19 -4.21
N SER A 182 18.62 4.92 -4.51
CA SER A 182 18.54 5.67 -5.77
C SER A 182 19.40 6.92 -5.69
N SER A 183 20.20 7.16 -6.71
CA SER A 183 21.21 8.21 -6.79
C SER A 183 21.25 8.82 -8.21
N SER A 184 22.15 9.76 -8.46
CA SER A 184 22.40 10.24 -9.82
C SER A 184 23.02 9.18 -10.74
N SER A 185 23.70 8.16 -10.19
CA SER A 185 24.39 7.11 -10.95
C SER A 185 23.54 5.88 -11.22
N ASN A 186 22.42 5.70 -10.51
CA ASN A 186 21.52 4.56 -10.73
C ASN A 186 20.05 5.01 -10.84
N PHE A 187 19.21 4.13 -11.36
CA PHE A 187 17.77 4.28 -11.43
C PHE A 187 17.12 3.01 -10.92
N ILE A 188 16.18 3.15 -9.99
CA ILE A 188 15.55 2.03 -9.33
C ILE A 188 14.09 1.92 -9.77
N SER A 189 13.79 0.80 -10.41
CA SER A 189 12.42 0.40 -10.72
C SER A 189 11.91 -0.54 -9.65
N CYS A 190 10.80 -0.20 -9.02
CA CYS A 190 10.17 -1.03 -8.01
C CYS A 190 9.00 -1.80 -8.60
N ILE A 191 8.79 -3.03 -8.13
CA ILE A 191 7.71 -3.88 -8.61
C ILE A 191 7.00 -4.46 -7.40
N HIS A 192 5.72 -4.11 -7.25
CA HIS A 192 4.83 -4.69 -6.26
C HIS A 192 4.11 -5.88 -6.86
N VAL A 193 4.37 -7.07 -6.29
CA VAL A 193 3.69 -8.31 -6.64
C VAL A 193 2.85 -8.75 -5.45
N ARG A 194 1.64 -9.26 -5.66
CA ARG A 194 0.84 -9.85 -4.58
C ARG A 194 0.31 -11.20 -5.03
N ARG A 195 0.72 -12.26 -4.31
CA ARG A 195 0.33 -13.64 -4.65
C ARG A 195 -0.27 -14.44 -3.48
N ALA A 196 0.06 -14.08 -2.24
CA ALA A 196 -0.22 -14.87 -1.04
C ALA A 196 -1.70 -15.22 -0.82
N ASP A 197 -2.60 -14.28 -1.12
CA ASP A 197 -4.05 -14.41 -0.94
C ASP A 197 -4.83 -14.46 -2.27
N PHE A 198 -4.12 -14.51 -3.40
CA PHE A 198 -4.69 -14.55 -4.76
C PHE A 198 -4.43 -15.90 -5.46
N VAL A 199 -4.12 -16.95 -4.69
CA VAL A 199 -3.79 -18.31 -5.18
C VAL A 199 -4.98 -19.03 -5.84
N SER A 200 -6.17 -18.41 -5.89
CA SER A 200 -7.24 -18.92 -6.75
C SER A 200 -6.75 -18.89 -8.21
N PRO A 201 -6.80 -20.01 -8.95
CA PRO A 201 -6.15 -20.20 -10.27
C PRO A 201 -6.44 -19.15 -11.36
N ASN A 202 -7.40 -18.24 -11.14
CA ASN A 202 -7.95 -17.40 -12.18
C ASN A 202 -7.97 -15.90 -11.86
N ARG A 203 -7.45 -15.40 -10.72
CA ARG A 203 -7.61 -13.97 -10.34
C ARG A 203 -6.72 -13.02 -11.15
N HIS A 204 -5.47 -13.41 -11.43
CA HIS A 204 -4.53 -12.62 -12.23
C HIS A 204 -3.79 -13.53 -13.24
N SER A 205 -3.80 -13.15 -14.52
CA SER A 205 -3.13 -13.91 -15.58
C SER A 205 -1.60 -13.83 -15.42
N THR A 206 -0.96 -15.00 -15.41
CA THR A 206 0.51 -15.14 -15.42
C THR A 206 1.10 -14.52 -16.69
N ASP A 207 0.42 -14.64 -17.83
CA ASP A 207 0.85 -14.07 -19.10
C ASP A 207 0.74 -12.54 -19.11
N PHE A 208 -0.36 -11.99 -18.56
CA PHE A 208 -0.49 -10.54 -18.41
C PHE A 208 0.60 -10.00 -17.48
N THR A 209 0.83 -10.63 -16.32
CA THR A 209 1.91 -10.22 -15.40
C THR A 209 3.28 -10.22 -16.09
N ARG A 210 3.58 -11.28 -16.85
CA ARG A 210 4.83 -11.42 -17.61
C ARG A 210 4.96 -10.34 -18.69
N ALA A 211 3.90 -10.09 -19.46
CA ALA A 211 3.88 -9.08 -20.51
C ALA A 211 4.00 -7.67 -19.92
N ALA A 212 3.30 -7.40 -18.80
CA ALA A 212 3.34 -6.14 -18.07
C ALA A 212 4.74 -5.83 -17.59
N TRP A 213 5.43 -6.79 -16.97
CA TRP A 213 6.83 -6.62 -16.58
C TRP A 213 7.70 -6.24 -17.79
N LYS A 214 7.63 -7.02 -18.89
CA LYS A 214 8.44 -6.75 -20.10
C LYS A 214 8.18 -5.35 -20.66
N ALA A 215 6.94 -4.90 -20.66
CA ALA A 215 6.59 -3.57 -21.16
C ALA A 215 7.07 -2.47 -20.21
N PHE A 216 6.90 -2.65 -18.90
CA PHE A 216 7.37 -1.74 -17.87
C PHE A 216 8.89 -1.55 -17.91
N THR A 217 9.66 -2.65 -17.93
CA THR A 217 11.13 -2.60 -18.00
C THR A 217 11.61 -1.88 -19.26
N ARG A 218 10.96 -2.11 -20.41
CA ARG A 218 11.27 -1.37 -21.65
C ARG A 218 10.93 0.12 -21.55
N ALA A 219 9.79 0.47 -20.97
CA ALA A 219 9.36 1.85 -20.79
C ALA A 219 10.30 2.61 -19.84
N ALA A 220 10.59 2.04 -18.67
CA ALA A 220 11.51 2.60 -17.69
C ALA A 220 12.92 2.79 -18.29
N TRP A 221 13.43 1.78 -19.00
CA TRP A 221 14.74 1.89 -19.64
C TRP A 221 14.80 2.97 -20.72
N LYS A 222 13.77 3.07 -21.57
CA LYS A 222 13.68 4.12 -22.59
C LYS A 222 13.69 5.52 -21.95
N ALA A 223 12.94 5.71 -20.85
CA ALA A 223 12.92 6.98 -20.13
C ALA A 223 14.30 7.36 -19.58
N ILE A 224 15.04 6.41 -19.01
CA ILE A 224 16.39 6.67 -18.47
C ILE A 224 17.37 7.05 -19.57
N ARG A 225 17.38 6.30 -20.68
CA ARG A 225 18.33 6.51 -21.79
C ARG A 225 18.13 7.85 -22.49
N GLN A 226 16.92 8.41 -22.46
CA GLN A 226 16.66 9.76 -22.94
C GLN A 226 17.32 10.85 -22.07
N HIS A 227 17.60 10.55 -20.80
CA HIS A 227 18.14 11.51 -19.84
C HIS A 227 19.61 11.27 -19.45
N SER A 228 20.11 10.04 -19.51
CA SER A 228 21.53 9.73 -19.27
C SER A 228 21.91 8.36 -19.81
N ALA A 229 23.01 8.30 -20.59
CA ALA A 229 23.55 7.05 -21.10
C ALA A 229 24.35 6.25 -20.05
N ALA A 230 24.66 6.82 -18.88
CA ALA A 230 25.59 6.25 -17.90
C ALA A 230 24.93 5.69 -16.62
N ARG A 231 23.60 5.79 -16.47
CA ARG A 231 22.92 5.31 -15.25
C ARG A 231 22.72 3.81 -15.26
N GLU A 232 23.08 3.15 -14.17
CA GLU A 232 22.77 1.73 -13.94
C GLU A 232 21.27 1.54 -13.72
N TYR A 233 20.70 0.47 -14.29
CA TYR A 233 19.29 0.12 -14.14
C TYR A 233 19.13 -1.04 -13.16
N LEU A 234 18.48 -0.77 -12.02
CA LEU A 234 18.28 -1.73 -10.94
C LEU A 234 16.78 -1.96 -10.75
N THR A 235 16.41 -3.20 -10.44
CA THR A 235 15.01 -3.56 -10.13
C THR A 235 14.91 -4.08 -8.70
N VAL A 236 13.92 -3.57 -7.95
CA VAL A 236 13.60 -4.03 -6.59
C VAL A 236 12.18 -4.58 -6.58
N ALA A 237 12.01 -5.83 -6.18
CA ALA A 237 10.71 -6.43 -5.97
C ALA A 237 10.32 -6.35 -4.49
N THR A 238 9.18 -5.74 -4.18
CA THR A 238 8.62 -5.61 -2.82
C THR A 238 7.43 -6.53 -2.64
N HIS A 239 7.32 -7.16 -1.46
CA HIS A 239 6.28 -8.12 -1.08
C HIS A 239 6.17 -9.34 -2.02
N PHE A 240 6.77 -10.47 -1.62
CA PHE A 240 6.86 -11.66 -2.46
C PHE A 240 6.33 -12.88 -1.71
N ILE A 241 5.31 -13.56 -2.25
CA ILE A 241 5.01 -14.94 -1.84
C ILE A 241 5.01 -15.84 -3.09
N LEU A 242 5.98 -16.76 -3.07
CA LEU A 242 6.21 -17.95 -3.88
C LEU A 242 7.00 -17.88 -5.20
N MET A 243 8.23 -18.40 -5.09
CA MET A 243 9.22 -19.04 -5.99
C MET A 243 9.00 -19.13 -7.51
N VAL A 244 7.77 -19.16 -8.02
CA VAL A 244 7.48 -19.43 -9.46
C VAL A 244 7.81 -18.23 -10.36
N THR A 245 7.89 -17.03 -9.81
CA THR A 245 8.34 -15.86 -10.57
C THR A 245 9.86 -15.69 -10.57
N VAL A 246 10.61 -16.31 -9.66
CA VAL A 246 12.09 -16.30 -9.74
C VAL A 246 12.55 -17.15 -10.92
N GLU A 247 12.01 -18.36 -11.11
CA GLU A 247 12.29 -19.18 -12.30
C GLU A 247 11.79 -18.50 -13.59
N ALA A 248 10.66 -17.77 -13.55
CA ALA A 248 10.20 -16.96 -14.69
C ALA A 248 11.05 -15.68 -14.90
N LEU A 249 11.66 -15.13 -13.84
CA LEU A 249 12.62 -14.02 -13.87
C LEU A 249 13.94 -14.50 -14.50
N GLU A 250 14.48 -15.61 -13.99
CA GLU A 250 15.76 -16.20 -14.36
C GLU A 250 15.70 -16.84 -15.76
N SER A 251 14.59 -17.48 -16.13
CA SER A 251 14.41 -18.03 -17.48
C SER A 251 14.29 -16.95 -18.56
N HIS A 252 13.82 -15.74 -18.25
CA HIS A 252 13.85 -14.62 -19.22
C HIS A 252 15.23 -14.01 -19.41
N VAL A 253 16.07 -14.07 -18.39
CA VAL A 253 17.49 -13.71 -18.50
C VAL A 253 18.26 -14.77 -19.31
N SER A 254 17.85 -16.04 -19.23
CA SER A 254 18.63 -17.16 -19.77
C SER A 254 18.17 -17.73 -21.13
N ASN A 255 16.88 -17.63 -21.51
CA ASN A 255 16.32 -18.36 -22.68
C ASN A 255 15.86 -17.48 -23.85
N SER A 256 16.37 -16.26 -24.00
CA SER A 256 16.17 -15.50 -25.24
C SER A 256 17.41 -15.58 -26.13
N ALA A 257 17.32 -16.34 -27.23
CA ALA A 257 18.32 -16.41 -28.31
C ALA A 257 18.45 -15.09 -29.12
N LYS A 258 17.93 -14.00 -28.56
CA LYS A 258 18.22 -12.60 -28.89
C LYS A 258 18.47 -11.95 -27.53
N PRO A 259 19.57 -11.22 -27.32
CA PRO A 259 19.92 -10.72 -25.99
C PRO A 259 18.72 -9.98 -25.42
N ALA A 260 18.19 -10.42 -24.27
CA ALA A 260 17.39 -9.53 -23.46
C ALA A 260 18.23 -8.25 -23.30
N PRO A 261 17.77 -7.07 -23.74
CA PRO A 261 18.66 -5.93 -23.95
C PRO A 261 19.17 -5.30 -22.64
N LEU A 262 18.96 -5.94 -21.49
CA LEU A 262 19.10 -5.32 -20.18
C LEU A 262 19.72 -6.26 -19.16
N ASN A 263 21.02 -6.09 -18.94
CA ASN A 263 21.76 -6.59 -17.79
C ASN A 263 21.19 -5.91 -16.52
N THR A 264 20.10 -6.45 -15.99
CA THR A 264 19.35 -5.85 -14.86
C THR A 264 19.63 -6.64 -13.60
N THR A 265 20.21 -6.00 -12.59
CA THR A 265 20.34 -6.61 -11.26
C THR A 265 19.00 -6.51 -10.55
N ILE A 266 18.50 -7.66 -10.08
CA ILE A 266 17.22 -7.77 -9.37
C ILE A 266 17.48 -7.98 -7.88
N TRP A 267 16.84 -7.17 -7.05
CA TRP A 267 16.85 -7.25 -5.60
C TRP A 267 15.47 -7.62 -5.10
N ILE A 268 15.40 -8.50 -4.09
CA ILE A 268 14.14 -8.86 -3.44
C ILE A 268 14.16 -8.25 -2.05
N SER A 269 13.12 -7.46 -1.73
CA SER A 269 13.00 -6.88 -0.40
C SER A 269 12.69 -7.95 0.64
N GLY A 270 13.55 -8.03 1.66
CA GLY A 270 13.30 -8.75 2.91
C GLY A 270 12.86 -7.81 4.05
N ASN A 271 12.50 -6.56 3.73
CA ASN A 271 12.12 -5.56 4.72
C ASN A 271 10.72 -5.79 5.28
N SER A 272 10.41 -5.09 6.38
CA SER A 272 9.04 -4.98 6.85
C SER A 272 8.15 -4.18 5.87
N PRO A 273 6.82 -4.35 5.90
CA PRO A 273 5.93 -3.56 5.05
C PRO A 273 6.02 -2.04 5.28
N THR A 274 6.27 -1.62 6.52
CA THR A 274 6.44 -0.20 6.86
C THR A 274 7.73 0.36 6.24
N ASP A 275 8.82 -0.41 6.29
CA ASP A 275 10.10 -0.06 5.68
C ASP A 275 10.05 -0.06 4.15
N ASP A 276 9.28 -0.95 3.52
CA ASP A 276 9.05 -0.95 2.06
C ASP A 276 8.34 0.33 1.58
N LEU A 277 7.36 0.84 2.34
CA LEU A 277 6.73 2.14 2.04
C LEU A 277 7.72 3.29 2.12
N ILE A 278 8.52 3.34 3.19
CA ILE A 278 9.56 4.36 3.36
C ILE A 278 10.61 4.24 2.25
N TYR A 279 11.05 3.01 1.93
CA TYR A 279 11.97 2.76 0.82
C TYR A 279 11.41 3.32 -0.49
N SER A 280 10.13 3.08 -0.79
CA SER A 280 9.51 3.58 -2.00
C SER A 280 9.55 5.10 -2.11
N ARG A 281 9.26 5.80 -1.01
CA ARG A 281 9.26 7.26 -0.95
C ARG A 281 10.57 7.89 -1.40
N TYR A 282 11.70 7.25 -1.10
CA TYR A 282 13.03 7.82 -1.31
C TYR A 282 13.83 7.16 -2.43
N ASN A 283 13.48 5.94 -2.85
CA ASN A 283 14.28 5.16 -3.78
C ASN A 283 13.57 4.75 -5.06
N CYS A 284 12.25 4.51 -5.08
CA CYS A 284 11.57 4.03 -6.28
C CYS A 284 11.36 5.15 -7.31
N ASP A 285 12.22 5.22 -8.33
CA ASP A 285 12.12 6.19 -9.43
C ASP A 285 10.96 5.87 -10.37
N SER A 286 10.62 4.60 -10.52
CA SER A 286 9.37 4.17 -11.14
C SER A 286 8.82 2.94 -10.44
N LEU A 287 7.52 2.70 -10.55
CA LEU A 287 6.87 1.57 -9.88
C LEU A 287 5.87 0.85 -10.78
N LEU A 288 5.87 -0.48 -10.74
CA LEU A 288 4.85 -1.33 -11.36
C LEU A 288 3.99 -2.00 -10.27
N ILE A 289 2.67 -1.86 -10.38
CA ILE A 289 1.67 -2.55 -9.56
C ILE A 289 1.08 -3.68 -10.40
N THR A 290 1.42 -4.93 -10.07
CA THR A 290 0.85 -6.09 -10.79
C THR A 290 -0.46 -6.59 -10.20
N ALA A 291 -0.77 -6.20 -8.96
CA ALA A 291 -2.02 -6.51 -8.28
C ALA A 291 -2.81 -5.21 -8.06
N PRO A 292 -3.67 -4.80 -9.00
CA PRO A 292 -4.24 -3.46 -9.03
C PRO A 292 -5.15 -3.13 -7.83
N SER A 293 -5.84 -4.10 -7.24
CA SER A 293 -6.63 -3.90 -6.02
C SER A 293 -5.79 -3.84 -4.73
N SER A 294 -4.46 -4.00 -4.83
CA SER A 294 -3.58 -3.98 -3.67
C SER A 294 -3.36 -2.56 -3.17
N THR A 295 -4.03 -2.19 -2.09
CA THR A 295 -3.81 -0.89 -1.41
C THR A 295 -2.38 -0.68 -0.94
N PHE A 296 -1.66 -1.75 -0.58
CA PHE A 296 -0.23 -1.65 -0.28
C PHE A 296 0.59 -1.26 -1.52
N GLY A 297 0.31 -1.89 -2.67
CA GLY A 297 0.93 -1.55 -3.94
C GLY A 297 0.57 -0.13 -4.40
N TRP A 298 -0.68 0.24 -4.19
CA TRP A 298 -1.17 1.59 -4.42
C TRP A 298 -0.39 2.62 -3.60
N TRP A 299 -0.21 2.38 -2.30
CA TRP A 299 0.56 3.29 -1.43
C TRP A 299 2.03 3.35 -1.80
N LEU A 300 2.66 2.21 -2.13
CA LEU A 300 4.02 2.20 -2.67
C LEU A 300 4.13 3.13 -3.90
N GLY A 301 3.17 3.04 -4.83
CA GLY A 301 3.12 3.88 -6.02
C GLY A 301 2.88 5.36 -5.69
N TYR A 302 1.88 5.65 -4.87
CA TYR A 302 1.46 7.02 -4.56
C TYR A 302 2.54 7.83 -3.89
N ILE A 303 3.31 7.22 -2.97
CA ILE A 303 4.41 7.92 -2.29
C ILE A 303 5.75 7.80 -3.01
N SER A 304 5.86 6.99 -4.07
CA SER A 304 7.13 6.70 -4.74
C SER A 304 7.96 7.95 -5.09
N LYS A 305 9.28 7.85 -4.97
CA LYS A 305 10.22 8.96 -5.23
C LYS A 305 9.97 9.63 -6.58
N GLY A 306 9.92 8.84 -7.66
CA GLY A 306 9.83 9.38 -9.02
C GLY A 306 8.40 9.59 -9.54
N GLN A 307 7.38 9.22 -8.75
CA GLN A 307 5.96 9.45 -9.06
C GLN A 307 5.48 8.88 -10.41
N THR A 308 6.29 8.01 -11.04
CA THR A 308 6.01 7.36 -12.31
C THR A 308 5.50 5.94 -12.02
N VAL A 309 4.18 5.76 -12.07
CA VAL A 309 3.53 4.52 -11.63
C VAL A 309 2.80 3.89 -12.79
N TYR A 310 3.03 2.60 -13.00
CA TYR A 310 2.35 1.75 -13.95
C TYR A 310 1.49 0.75 -13.18
N TYR A 311 0.30 0.45 -13.66
CA TYR A 311 -0.56 -0.56 -13.05
C TYR A 311 -1.26 -1.40 -14.11
N MET A 312 -1.44 -2.67 -13.81
CA MET A 312 -2.23 -3.57 -14.65
C MET A 312 -3.71 -3.16 -14.63
N ASP A 313 -4.34 -3.07 -15.81
CA ASP A 313 -5.76 -2.73 -15.93
C ASP A 313 -6.62 -3.75 -15.19
N ILE A 314 -7.22 -3.33 -14.07
CA ILE A 314 -8.07 -4.19 -13.23
C ILE A 314 -9.25 -4.76 -14.01
N GLN A 315 -9.72 -4.05 -15.04
CA GLN A 315 -10.85 -4.48 -15.88
C GLN A 315 -10.52 -5.72 -16.73
N GLN A 316 -9.22 -5.99 -16.94
CA GLN A 316 -8.70 -7.16 -17.64
C GLN A 316 -8.15 -8.21 -16.66
N THR A 317 -8.46 -8.07 -15.38
CA THR A 317 -8.19 -9.07 -14.34
C THR A 317 -9.50 -9.65 -13.82
N ASN A 318 -9.43 -10.77 -13.11
CA ASN A 318 -10.58 -11.38 -12.47
C ASN A 318 -10.63 -10.96 -10.98
N ASP A 319 -10.42 -9.67 -10.75
CA ASP A 319 -10.43 -9.08 -9.41
C ASP A 319 -11.87 -8.90 -8.91
N GLU A 320 -12.16 -9.43 -7.72
CA GLU A 320 -13.51 -9.40 -7.14
C GLU A 320 -13.98 -7.98 -6.83
N VAL A 321 -13.08 -7.09 -6.38
CA VAL A 321 -13.45 -5.71 -6.01
C VAL A 321 -14.00 -4.95 -7.23
N TYR A 322 -13.44 -5.22 -8.40
CA TYR A 322 -13.98 -4.67 -9.64
C TYR A 322 -15.29 -5.37 -10.06
N LYS A 323 -15.31 -6.71 -10.02
CA LYS A 323 -16.48 -7.49 -10.45
C LYS A 323 -17.75 -7.24 -9.66
N THR A 324 -17.65 -6.94 -8.36
CA THR A 324 -18.79 -6.63 -7.51
C THR A 324 -19.21 -5.16 -7.55
N GLY A 325 -18.53 -4.31 -8.35
CA GLY A 325 -18.84 -2.88 -8.46
C GLY A 325 -18.37 -2.04 -7.27
N GLU A 326 -17.53 -2.58 -6.39
CA GLU A 326 -17.00 -1.88 -5.22
C GLU A 326 -16.02 -0.75 -5.59
N MET A 327 -15.39 -0.85 -6.78
CA MET A 327 -14.40 0.09 -7.28
C MET A 327 -14.79 0.77 -8.60
N ILE A 328 -14.70 2.10 -8.61
CA ILE A 328 -14.65 2.91 -9.82
C ILE A 328 -13.19 3.23 -10.11
N VAL A 329 -12.69 2.78 -11.27
CA VAL A 329 -11.26 2.89 -11.65
C VAL A 329 -10.78 4.34 -11.58
N ASP A 330 -11.58 5.27 -12.09
CA ASP A 330 -11.25 6.71 -12.16
C ASP A 330 -11.36 7.43 -10.81
N ASP A 331 -11.91 6.77 -9.79
CA ASP A 331 -11.93 7.27 -8.41
C ASP A 331 -10.77 6.69 -7.59
N PHE A 332 -10.30 5.49 -7.93
CA PHE A 332 -9.28 4.76 -7.18
C PHE A 332 -7.86 5.07 -7.66
N PHE A 333 -7.62 5.07 -8.98
CA PHE A 333 -6.30 5.33 -9.54
C PHE A 333 -6.16 6.80 -9.96
N PRO A 334 -5.08 7.48 -9.56
CA PRO A 334 -4.82 8.82 -10.04
C PRO A 334 -4.65 8.87 -11.56
N SER A 335 -5.24 9.88 -12.21
CA SER A 335 -5.19 10.08 -13.66
C SER A 335 -3.79 10.32 -14.25
N ARG A 336 -2.79 10.57 -13.38
CA ARG A 336 -1.39 10.73 -13.77
C ARG A 336 -0.66 9.38 -13.91
N TRP A 337 -1.28 8.26 -13.52
CA TRP A 337 -0.67 6.93 -13.56
C TRP A 337 -0.91 6.25 -14.89
N PHE A 338 0.00 5.37 -15.27
CA PHE A 338 -0.03 4.68 -16.54
C PHE A 338 -0.77 3.34 -16.43
N LYS A 339 -1.94 3.25 -17.06
CA LYS A 339 -2.71 2.01 -17.16
C LYS A 339 -2.11 1.08 -18.22
N MET A 340 -1.85 -0.17 -17.86
CA MET A 340 -1.32 -1.19 -18.75
C MET A 340 -2.43 -2.14 -19.18
N GLN A 341 -2.75 -2.17 -20.47
CA GLN A 341 -3.76 -3.05 -21.05
C GLN A 341 -3.11 -4.19 -21.82
N TYR A 342 -3.62 -5.41 -21.65
CA TYR A 342 -3.19 -6.61 -22.34
C TYR A 342 -4.04 -6.87 -23.59
N ASN A 343 -3.42 -6.80 -24.77
CA ASN A 343 -4.06 -7.00 -26.06
C ASN A 343 -3.22 -8.00 -26.87
N ASN A 344 -3.78 -9.19 -27.13
CA ASN A 344 -3.18 -10.22 -28.01
C ASN A 344 -1.70 -10.55 -27.70
N GLY A 345 -1.33 -10.66 -26.42
CA GLY A 345 0.06 -10.95 -26.02
C GLY A 345 0.95 -9.73 -25.82
N GLU A 346 0.47 -8.54 -26.16
CA GLU A 346 1.20 -7.29 -26.02
C GLU A 346 0.57 -6.36 -24.97
N ILE A 347 1.37 -5.41 -24.49
CA ILE A 347 0.89 -4.38 -23.56
C ILE A 347 0.78 -3.05 -24.28
N VAL A 348 -0.39 -2.43 -24.15
CA VAL A 348 -0.62 -1.03 -24.50
C VAL A 348 -0.63 -0.21 -23.21
N ILE A 349 0.22 0.82 -23.17
CA ILE A 349 0.29 1.74 -22.02
C ILE A 349 -0.54 2.97 -22.35
N ARG A 350 -1.49 3.31 -21.49
CA ARG A 350 -2.34 4.51 -21.59
C ARG A 350 -2.09 5.41 -20.39
N ILE A 351 -2.29 6.71 -20.58
CA ILE A 351 -2.41 7.70 -19.51
C ILE A 351 -3.87 7.77 -19.12
#